data_AF-A0A087SUX8-F1
#
_entry.id   AF-A0A087SUX8-F1
#
_cell.length_a   1.000
_cell.length_b   1.000
_cell.length_c   1.000
_cell.angle_alpha   90.00
_cell.angle_beta   90.00
_cell.angle_gamma   90.00
#
_symmetry.space_group_name_H-M   'P 1'
#
loop_
_entity.id
_entity.type
_entity.pdbx_description
1 polymer ?
#
loop_
_entity_poly.entity_id
_entity_poly.type
_entity_poly.pdbx_seq_one_letter_code
_entity_poly.pdbx_strand_id
1 'polypeptide(L)'
;MHIGKNIRQCSLFIDPKYPFHCTSPDGLLEIKCPYTARFSADLSDFFSKPNSVGLRMDAENHLYLPKRHRYYYQIQGQLAITERNWCDLYIWSRADAITLKIPVDKTFWISLITKLDNCILPELVDPRAPRKMPLREPKYITEARAHNENLKQATASIKRKRTQDEREMEVPEADKIISSSKKNTTEKRIRKPKIIFDL
;
A
#
# COMPACT_ATOMS: atom_id res chain seq x y z
N MET A 1 -11.50 -7.77 21.54
CA MET A 1 -12.21 -6.50 21.80
C MET A 1 -11.59 -5.83 23.02
N HIS A 2 -11.12 -4.58 22.90
CA HIS A 2 -10.50 -3.80 23.99
C HIS A 2 -11.55 -3.10 24.89
N ILE A 3 -12.71 -3.73 25.09
CA ILE A 3 -13.78 -3.17 25.92
C ILE A 3 -13.28 -3.13 27.37
N GLY A 4 -13.19 -1.93 27.94
CA GLY A 4 -12.79 -1.71 29.34
C GLY A 4 -11.30 -1.41 29.59
N LYS A 5 -10.46 -1.29 28.55
CA LYS A 5 -9.07 -0.83 28.73
C LYS A 5 -8.95 0.68 28.54
N ASN A 6 -8.24 1.34 29.43
CA ASN A 6 -7.90 2.76 29.30
C ASN A 6 -6.86 2.95 28.20
N ILE A 7 -7.24 3.60 27.11
CA ILE A 7 -6.32 4.02 26.05
C ILE A 7 -5.83 5.42 26.43
N ARG A 8 -4.51 5.56 26.63
CA ARG A 8 -3.89 6.85 26.87
C ARG A 8 -3.36 7.37 25.53
N GLN A 9 -3.83 8.55 25.14
CA GLN A 9 -3.22 9.28 24.04
C GLN A 9 -1.75 9.54 24.36
N CYS A 10 -0.91 9.41 23.35
CA CYS A 10 0.52 9.66 23.48
C CYS A 10 1.00 10.69 22.46
N SER A 11 2.16 11.28 22.75
CA SER A 11 2.86 12.20 21.87
C SER A 11 3.86 11.42 20.99
N LEU A 12 4.82 12.15 20.41
CA LEU A 12 5.94 11.59 19.68
C LEU A 12 6.89 10.83 20.60
N PHE A 13 7.20 9.59 20.24
CA PHE A 13 8.31 8.81 20.79
C PHE A 13 9.50 8.92 19.86
N ILE A 14 10.68 9.13 20.43
CA ILE A 14 11.96 9.13 19.73
C ILE A 14 12.70 7.87 20.15
N ASP A 15 13.27 7.15 19.17
CA ASP A 15 14.08 5.98 19.46
C ASP A 15 15.34 6.40 20.24
N PRO A 16 15.59 5.82 21.44
CA PRO A 16 16.73 6.21 22.26
C PRO A 16 18.08 5.84 21.62
N LYS A 17 18.11 4.82 20.76
CA LYS A 17 19.29 4.35 20.05
C LYS A 17 19.50 5.10 18.73
N TYR A 18 18.42 5.50 18.08
CA TYR A 18 18.44 6.19 16.79
C TYR A 18 17.59 7.48 16.84
N PRO A 19 18.12 8.62 17.31
CA PRO A 19 17.33 9.83 17.56
C PRO A 19 16.60 10.43 16.35
N PHE A 20 16.97 10.03 15.14
CA PHE A 20 16.32 10.40 13.88
C PHE A 20 15.15 9.48 13.50
N HIS A 21 14.89 8.42 14.27
CA HIS A 21 13.69 7.60 14.18
C HIS A 21 12.69 8.02 15.25
N CYS A 22 11.45 8.24 14.83
CA CYS A 22 10.39 8.62 15.73
C CYS A 22 9.05 8.04 15.28
N THR A 23 8.10 7.99 16.22
CA THR A 23 6.77 7.47 15.95
C THR A 23 5.73 8.10 16.86
N SER A 24 4.52 8.30 16.36
CA SER A 24 3.39 8.85 17.10
C SER A 24 2.22 7.87 16.99
N PRO A 25 2.17 6.83 17.83
CA PRO A 25 1.07 5.88 17.82
C PRO A 25 -0.20 6.53 18.40
N ASP A 26 -1.38 6.03 18.01
CA ASP A 26 -2.65 6.49 18.59
C ASP A 26 -2.83 6.02 20.07
N GLY A 27 -1.94 5.15 20.53
CA GLY A 27 -1.91 4.57 21.88
C GLY A 27 -1.18 3.23 21.89
N LEU A 28 -1.68 2.27 22.68
CA LEU A 28 -1.35 0.83 22.53
C LEU A 28 -2.14 0.17 21.39
N LEU A 29 -2.80 1.01 20.59
CA LEU A 29 -3.76 0.70 19.54
C LEU A 29 -3.38 1.57 18.33
N GLU A 30 -3.51 1.03 17.12
CA GLU A 30 -3.43 1.79 15.87
C GLU A 30 -4.82 1.80 15.23
N ILE A 31 -5.41 2.99 15.05
CA ILE A 31 -6.77 3.12 14.53
C ILE A 31 -6.69 3.51 13.04
N LYS A 32 -7.41 2.78 12.18
CA LYS A 32 -7.56 3.12 10.77
C LYS A 32 -9.03 3.21 10.37
N CYS A 33 -9.39 4.32 9.72
CA CYS A 33 -10.72 4.56 9.19
C CYS A 33 -10.64 4.74 7.66
N PRO A 34 -10.43 3.67 6.87
CA PRO A 34 -10.22 3.80 5.43
C PRO A 34 -11.45 4.39 4.75
N TYR A 35 -11.27 5.55 4.10
CA TYR A 35 -12.35 6.29 3.43
C TYR A 35 -13.14 5.44 2.42
N THR A 36 -12.47 4.52 1.73
CA THR A 36 -13.11 3.62 0.76
C THR A 36 -14.07 2.61 1.39
N ALA A 37 -13.89 2.27 2.67
CA ALA A 37 -14.73 1.33 3.40
C ALA A 37 -15.81 2.02 4.26
N ARG A 38 -15.88 3.36 4.25
CA ARG A 38 -16.73 4.16 5.16
C ARG A 38 -18.22 3.81 5.17
N PHE A 39 -18.72 3.26 4.07
CA PHE A 39 -20.13 2.85 3.88
C PHE A 39 -20.27 1.33 3.67
N SER A 40 -19.20 0.57 3.88
CA SER A 40 -19.31 -0.88 3.82
C SER A 40 -20.11 -1.36 5.02
N ALA A 41 -21.15 -2.15 4.77
CA ALA A 41 -21.93 -2.81 5.82
C ALA A 41 -21.11 -3.88 6.55
N ASP A 42 -20.24 -4.56 5.81
CA ASP A 42 -19.35 -5.61 6.32
C ASP A 42 -17.91 -5.30 5.89
N LEU A 43 -17.00 -5.14 6.86
CA LEU A 43 -15.59 -4.90 6.57
C LEU A 43 -14.86 -6.17 6.10
N SER A 44 -15.27 -7.36 6.56
CA SER A 44 -14.67 -8.63 6.14
C SER A 44 -14.93 -8.89 4.66
N ASP A 45 -16.17 -8.68 4.20
CA ASP A 45 -16.51 -8.76 2.77
C ASP A 45 -15.83 -7.64 1.95
N PHE A 46 -15.69 -6.43 2.52
CA PHE A 46 -14.96 -5.38 1.84
C PHE A 46 -13.51 -5.77 1.57
N PHE A 47 -12.85 -6.40 2.55
CA PHE A 47 -11.45 -6.79 2.45
C PHE A 47 -11.19 -8.07 1.67
N SER A 48 -12.19 -8.97 1.54
CA SER A 48 -12.09 -10.17 0.71
C SER A 48 -11.89 -9.85 -0.79
N LYS A 49 -12.38 -8.68 -1.25
CA LYS A 49 -12.34 -8.28 -2.65
C LYS A 49 -10.90 -7.99 -3.12
N PRO A 50 -10.52 -8.40 -4.35
CA PRO A 50 -9.14 -8.28 -4.84
C PRO A 50 -8.60 -6.83 -4.90
N ASN A 51 -9.50 -5.84 -5.04
CA ASN A 51 -9.17 -4.41 -5.05
C ASN A 51 -9.28 -3.73 -3.68
N SER A 52 -9.49 -4.49 -2.60
CA SER A 52 -9.57 -3.94 -1.26
C SER A 52 -8.19 -3.40 -0.82
N VAL A 53 -8.22 -2.23 -0.19
CA VAL A 53 -7.00 -1.55 0.27
C VAL A 53 -6.71 -2.01 1.69
N GLY A 54 -5.95 -3.08 1.86
CA GLY A 54 -5.49 -3.48 3.18
C GLY A 54 -5.42 -4.97 3.41
N LEU A 55 -6.34 -5.45 4.23
CA LEU A 55 -6.39 -6.81 4.73
C LEU A 55 -6.69 -7.81 3.63
N ARG A 56 -6.32 -9.07 3.88
CA ARG A 56 -6.57 -10.21 2.99
C ARG A 56 -7.10 -11.36 3.83
N MET A 57 -7.80 -12.29 3.17
CA MET A 57 -8.22 -13.55 3.76
C MET A 57 -7.17 -14.62 3.44
N ASP A 58 -6.84 -15.46 4.42
CA ASP A 58 -6.06 -16.69 4.19
C ASP A 58 -6.95 -17.83 3.66
N ALA A 59 -6.39 -19.03 3.51
CA ALA A 59 -7.12 -20.19 3.00
C ALA A 59 -8.17 -20.70 3.99
N GLU A 60 -8.02 -20.35 5.26
CA GLU A 60 -8.86 -20.74 6.38
C GLU A 60 -9.91 -19.66 6.73
N ASN A 61 -10.09 -18.65 5.87
CA ASN A 61 -10.99 -17.51 6.07
C ASN A 61 -10.69 -16.63 7.30
N HIS A 62 -9.43 -16.49 7.70
CA HIS A 62 -9.01 -15.48 8.66
C HIS A 62 -8.47 -14.23 7.97
N LEU A 63 -8.91 -13.07 8.46
CA LEU A 63 -8.34 -11.79 8.05
C LEU A 63 -6.92 -11.63 8.59
N TYR A 64 -6.00 -11.23 7.72
CA TYR A 64 -4.65 -10.85 8.09
C TYR A 64 -4.19 -9.59 7.37
N LEU A 65 -3.19 -8.93 7.96
CA LEU A 65 -2.51 -7.79 7.35
C LEU A 65 -1.28 -8.29 6.57
N PRO A 66 -1.22 -8.16 5.24
CA PRO A 66 -0.05 -8.57 4.48
C PRO A 66 1.21 -7.80 4.90
N LYS A 67 2.35 -8.49 5.06
CA LYS A 67 3.63 -7.85 5.47
C LYS A 67 4.10 -6.74 4.52
N ARG A 68 3.72 -6.84 3.24
CA ARG A 68 3.99 -5.83 2.20
C ARG A 68 3.07 -4.60 2.27
N HIS A 69 2.09 -4.58 3.18
CA HIS A 69 1.14 -3.48 3.31
C HIS A 69 1.73 -2.35 4.15
N ARG A 70 1.53 -1.09 3.75
CA ARG A 70 2.06 0.12 4.44
C ARG A 70 1.75 0.17 5.95
N TYR A 71 0.56 -0.29 6.36
CA TYR A 71 0.20 -0.33 7.79
C TYR A 71 1.08 -1.30 8.57
N TYR A 72 1.55 -2.37 7.95
CA TYR A 72 2.47 -3.31 8.58
C TYR A 72 3.80 -2.62 8.86
N TYR A 73 4.38 -1.92 7.88
CA TYR A 73 5.60 -1.13 8.07
C TYR A 73 5.46 -0.09 9.21
N GLN A 74 4.34 0.65 9.24
CA GLN A 74 4.06 1.64 10.28
C GLN A 74 3.98 1.01 11.67
N ILE A 75 3.18 -0.06 11.82
CA ILE A 75 3.00 -0.76 13.10
C ILE A 75 4.31 -1.39 13.57
N GLN A 76 5.09 -2.01 12.68
CA GLN A 76 6.38 -2.59 13.04
C GLN A 76 7.37 -1.54 13.56
N GLY A 77 7.40 -0.35 12.95
CA GLY A 77 8.22 0.75 13.45
C GLY A 77 7.73 1.28 14.81
N GLN A 78 6.42 1.44 14.98
CA GLN A 78 5.83 1.81 16.28
C GLN A 78 6.23 0.82 17.38
N LEU A 79 6.10 -0.47 17.12
CA LEU A 79 6.41 -1.53 18.09
C LEU A 79 7.88 -1.58 18.43
N ALA A 80 8.77 -1.42 17.44
CA ALA A 80 10.20 -1.42 17.67
C ALA A 80 10.66 -0.23 18.50
N ILE A 81 10.23 0.99 18.16
CA ILE A 81 10.62 2.23 18.85
C ILE A 81 10.06 2.28 20.28
N THR A 82 8.86 1.75 20.49
CA THR A 82 8.22 1.72 21.82
C THR A 82 8.53 0.47 22.63
N GLU A 83 9.36 -0.43 22.11
CA GLU A 83 9.72 -1.73 22.71
C GLU A 83 8.52 -2.59 23.12
N ARG A 84 7.45 -2.58 22.31
CA ARG A 84 6.22 -3.34 22.57
C ARG A 84 6.18 -4.65 21.80
N ASN A 85 5.51 -5.64 22.38
CA ASN A 85 5.42 -6.98 21.81
C ASN A 85 4.30 -7.14 20.78
N TRP A 86 3.25 -6.32 20.85
CA TRP A 86 2.14 -6.33 19.90
C TRP A 86 1.39 -5.00 19.88
N CYS A 87 0.67 -4.77 18.78
CA CYS A 87 -0.27 -3.66 18.60
C CYS A 87 -1.59 -4.25 18.12
N ASP A 88 -2.70 -3.74 18.65
CA ASP A 88 -4.02 -4.02 18.09
C ASP A 88 -4.29 -3.00 16.98
N LEU A 89 -4.46 -3.49 15.74
CA LEU A 89 -4.93 -2.71 14.61
C LEU A 89 -6.45 -2.71 14.62
N TYR A 90 -7.04 -1.56 14.91
CA TYR A 90 -8.49 -1.37 14.90
C TYR A 90 -8.90 -0.67 13.61
N ILE A 91 -9.63 -1.39 12.75
CA ILE A 91 -10.19 -0.84 11.52
C ILE A 91 -11.67 -0.56 11.74
N TRP A 92 -12.09 0.67 11.48
CA TRP A 92 -13.45 1.12 11.73
C TRP A 92 -14.12 1.66 10.46
N SER A 93 -15.40 1.33 10.30
CA SER A 93 -16.35 1.94 9.37
C SER A 93 -17.62 2.37 10.11
N ARG A 94 -18.53 3.09 9.45
CA ARG A 94 -19.79 3.49 10.09
C ARG A 94 -20.68 2.32 10.52
N ALA A 95 -20.57 1.16 9.86
CA ALA A 95 -21.45 0.03 10.10
C ALA A 95 -20.75 -1.13 10.83
N ASP A 96 -19.43 -1.20 10.80
CA ASP A 96 -18.68 -2.35 11.30
C ASP A 96 -17.27 -1.97 11.78
N ALA A 97 -16.66 -2.83 12.60
CA ALA A 97 -15.29 -2.67 13.08
C ALA A 97 -14.58 -4.00 13.27
N ILE A 98 -13.31 -4.04 12.87
CA ILE A 98 -12.46 -5.24 12.95
C ILE A 98 -11.21 -4.92 13.76
N THR A 99 -10.79 -5.86 14.60
CA THR A 99 -9.51 -5.77 15.33
C THR A 99 -8.59 -6.91 14.92
N LEU A 100 -7.34 -6.59 14.58
CA LEU A 100 -6.29 -7.58 14.34
C LEU A 100 -5.12 -7.35 15.29
N LYS A 101 -4.67 -8.41 15.96
CA LYS A 101 -3.47 -8.37 16.79
C LYS A 101 -2.23 -8.57 15.92
N ILE A 102 -1.36 -7.56 15.86
CA ILE A 102 -0.12 -7.60 15.09
C ILE A 102 1.06 -7.74 16.04
N PRO A 103 1.77 -8.88 16.05
CA PRO A 103 2.97 -9.05 16.87
C PRO A 103 4.17 -8.31 16.26
N VAL A 104 5.13 -7.97 17.09
CA VAL A 104 6.43 -7.43 16.64
C VAL A 104 7.19 -8.50 15.84
N ASP A 105 7.77 -8.08 14.73
CA ASP A 105 8.63 -8.86 13.86
C ASP A 105 10.01 -8.18 13.82
N LYS A 106 10.87 -8.58 14.76
CA LYS A 106 12.20 -7.97 14.95
C LYS A 106 13.10 -8.19 13.74
N THR A 107 13.01 -9.36 13.09
CA THR A 107 13.85 -9.67 11.92
C THR A 107 13.43 -8.82 10.72
N PHE A 108 12.12 -8.64 10.52
CA PHE A 108 11.59 -7.69 9.55
C PHE A 108 12.07 -6.26 9.84
N TRP A 109 11.93 -5.78 11.08
CA TRP A 109 12.34 -4.43 11.47
C TRP A 109 13.83 -4.17 11.25
N ILE A 110 14.70 -5.09 11.67
CA ILE A 110 16.16 -4.97 11.47
C ILE A 110 16.50 -4.92 9.98
N SER A 111 15.82 -5.70 9.13
CA SER A 111 16.05 -5.66 7.68
C SER A 111 15.58 -4.33 7.04
N LEU A 112 14.57 -3.70 7.63
CA LEU A 112 13.97 -2.48 7.15
C LEU A 112 14.76 -1.25 7.59
N ILE A 113 15.22 -1.21 8.85
CA ILE A 113 15.87 -0.04 9.42
C ILE A 113 17.17 0.29 8.69
N THR A 114 17.96 -0.73 8.34
CA THR A 114 19.17 -0.58 7.52
C THR A 114 18.87 0.04 6.15
N LYS A 115 17.69 -0.22 5.57
CA LYS A 115 17.26 0.39 4.30
C LYS A 115 16.74 1.80 4.49
N LEU A 116 16.04 2.07 5.59
CA LEU A 116 15.53 3.40 5.93
C LEU A 116 16.68 4.39 6.14
N ASP A 117 17.72 3.97 6.85
CA ASP A 117 18.88 4.83 7.15
C ASP A 117 19.58 5.30 5.86
N ASN A 118 19.78 4.38 4.91
CA ASN A 118 20.37 4.70 3.60
C ASN A 118 19.53 5.67 2.75
N CYS A 119 18.21 5.75 3.01
CA CYS A 119 17.30 6.62 2.26
C CYS A 119 17.06 7.97 2.95
N ILE A 120 16.91 7.97 4.28
CA ILE A 120 16.46 9.14 5.04
C ILE A 120 17.65 10.00 5.48
N LEU A 121 18.75 9.38 5.95
CA LEU A 121 19.90 10.12 6.48
C LEU A 121 20.50 11.11 5.48
N PRO A 122 20.69 10.78 4.19
CA PRO A 122 21.21 11.75 3.23
C PRO A 122 20.32 13.00 3.15
N GLU A 123 19.00 12.83 3.14
CA GLU A 123 18.04 13.93 3.05
C GLU A 123 17.87 14.69 4.35
N LEU A 124 18.20 14.09 5.50
CA LEU A 124 18.26 14.78 6.78
C LEU A 124 19.49 15.68 6.89
N VAL A 125 20.65 15.21 6.42
CA VAL A 125 21.94 15.94 6.51
C VAL A 125 22.09 17.00 5.42
N ASP A 126 21.65 16.72 4.20
CA ASP A 126 21.79 17.62 3.04
C ASP A 126 20.48 17.62 2.21
N PRO A 127 19.39 18.27 2.66
CA PRO A 127 18.08 18.14 2.01
C PRO A 127 18.08 18.56 0.53
N ARG A 128 17.74 17.65 -0.39
CA ARG A 128 17.67 17.94 -1.84
C ARG A 128 16.29 18.39 -2.29
N ALA A 129 15.24 17.90 -1.65
CA ALA A 129 13.86 18.23 -2.00
C ALA A 129 13.56 19.75 -1.99
N PRO A 130 13.99 20.55 -0.99
CA PRO A 130 13.77 22.00 -1.00
C PRO A 130 14.50 22.73 -2.14
N ARG A 131 15.61 22.15 -2.61
CA ARG A 131 16.43 22.67 -3.72
C ARG A 131 15.95 22.19 -5.10
N LYS A 132 14.80 21.51 -5.18
CA LYS A 132 14.25 20.91 -6.42
C LYS A 132 15.21 19.92 -7.10
N MET A 133 16.10 19.31 -6.31
CA MET A 133 17.02 18.28 -6.79
C MET A 133 16.41 16.89 -6.60
N PRO A 134 16.75 15.90 -7.45
CA PRO A 134 16.28 14.53 -7.27
C PRO A 134 16.80 13.94 -5.96
N LEU A 135 15.95 13.15 -5.30
CA LEU A 135 16.31 12.40 -4.08
C LEU A 135 17.46 11.44 -4.37
N ARG A 136 18.37 11.28 -3.40
CA ARG A 136 19.42 10.25 -3.47
C ARG A 136 18.81 8.89 -3.25
N GLU A 137 18.73 8.11 -4.32
CA GLU A 137 18.29 6.73 -4.22
C GLU A 137 19.48 5.78 -4.13
N PRO A 138 19.50 4.86 -3.14
CA PRO A 138 20.48 3.80 -3.09
C PRO A 138 20.43 2.90 -4.34
N LYS A 139 21.57 2.29 -4.70
CA LYS A 139 21.71 1.43 -5.89
C LYS A 139 20.64 0.33 -5.98
N TYR A 140 20.35 -0.33 -4.85
CA TYR A 140 19.36 -1.41 -4.81
C TYR A 140 17.94 -0.93 -5.17
N ILE A 141 17.61 0.35 -4.95
CA ILE A 141 16.31 0.92 -5.34
C ILE A 141 16.30 1.20 -6.84
N THR A 142 17.35 1.82 -7.37
CA THR A 142 17.45 2.13 -8.80
C THR A 142 17.46 0.86 -9.65
N GLU A 143 18.19 -0.17 -9.21
CA GLU A 143 18.24 -1.48 -9.86
C GLU A 143 16.87 -2.19 -9.82
N ALA A 144 16.20 -2.19 -8.67
CA ALA A 144 14.87 -2.77 -8.54
C ALA A 144 13.83 -2.06 -9.43
N ARG A 145 13.93 -0.73 -9.59
CA ARG A 145 13.05 0.02 -10.50
C ARG A 145 13.31 -0.35 -11.96
N ALA A 146 14.57 -0.36 -12.39
CA ALA A 146 14.94 -0.75 -13.75
C ALA A 146 14.47 -2.18 -14.08
N HIS A 147 14.66 -3.13 -13.15
CA HIS A 147 14.18 -4.49 -13.31
C HIS A 147 12.65 -4.55 -13.47
N ASN A 148 11.90 -3.84 -12.61
CA ASN A 148 10.44 -3.78 -12.69
C ASN A 148 9.93 -3.12 -13.98
N GLU A 149 10.64 -2.12 -14.50
CA GLU A 149 10.33 -1.49 -15.78
C GLU A 149 10.56 -2.47 -16.94
N ASN A 150 11.66 -3.21 -16.93
CA ASN A 150 11.93 -4.25 -17.92
C ASN A 150 10.85 -5.35 -17.91
N LEU A 151 10.44 -5.81 -16.73
CA LEU A 151 9.34 -6.78 -16.59
C LEU A 151 8.01 -6.23 -17.14
N LYS A 152 7.69 -4.96 -16.88
CA LYS A 152 6.48 -4.30 -17.42
C LYS A 152 6.54 -4.19 -18.95
N GLN A 153 7.70 -3.86 -19.51
CA GLN A 153 7.88 -3.78 -20.95
C GLN A 153 7.76 -5.17 -21.60
N ALA A 154 8.38 -6.20 -21.02
CA ALA A 154 8.29 -7.57 -21.50
C ALA A 154 6.84 -8.10 -21.48
N THR A 155 6.11 -7.90 -20.38
CA THR A 155 4.70 -8.30 -20.26
C THR A 155 3.79 -7.53 -21.21
N ALA A 156 4.03 -6.24 -21.43
CA ALA A 156 3.29 -5.44 -22.42
C ALA A 156 3.55 -5.93 -23.86
N SER A 157 4.78 -6.28 -24.19
CA SER A 157 5.15 -6.83 -25.50
C SER A 157 4.54 -8.20 -25.76
N ILE A 158 4.51 -9.09 -24.75
CA ILE A 158 3.83 -10.40 -24.83
C ILE A 158 2.33 -10.21 -25.05
N LYS A 159 1.70 -9.29 -24.29
CA LYS A 159 0.28 -9.00 -24.45
C LYS A 159 -0.04 -8.49 -25.86
N ARG A 160 0.79 -7.58 -26.41
CA ARG A 160 0.63 -7.06 -27.77
C ARG A 160 0.71 -8.16 -28.82
N LYS A 161 1.74 -9.02 -28.76
CA LYS A 161 1.88 -10.17 -29.68
C LYS A 161 0.66 -11.07 -29.64
N ARG A 162 0.18 -11.43 -28.44
CA ARG A 162 -1.02 -12.27 -28.29
C ARG A 162 -2.28 -11.65 -28.90
N THR A 163 -2.52 -10.34 -28.71
CA THR A 163 -3.61 -9.62 -29.39
C THR A 163 -3.44 -9.46 -30.91
N GLN A 164 -2.24 -9.63 -31.43
CA GLN A 164 -1.94 -9.54 -32.85
C GLN A 164 -2.11 -10.91 -33.51
N ASP A 165 -1.62 -11.97 -32.86
CA ASP A 165 -1.87 -13.36 -33.25
C ASP A 165 -3.38 -13.70 -33.22
N GLU A 166 -4.12 -13.22 -32.20
CA GLU A 166 -5.59 -13.36 -32.10
C GLU A 166 -6.34 -12.59 -33.20
N ARG A 167 -5.76 -11.52 -33.76
CA ARG A 167 -6.35 -10.75 -34.88
C ARG A 167 -5.99 -11.29 -36.25
N GLU A 168 -4.84 -11.93 -36.39
CA GLU A 168 -4.39 -12.53 -37.64
C GLU A 168 -5.04 -13.92 -37.89
N MET A 169 -5.67 -14.50 -36.87
CA MET A 169 -6.45 -15.74 -36.98
C MET A 169 -7.91 -15.52 -37.44
N GLU A 170 -8.36 -14.26 -37.59
CA GLU A 170 -9.62 -13.89 -38.26
C GLU A 170 -9.31 -13.40 -39.69
N VAL A 171 -9.58 -14.21 -40.71
CA VAL A 171 -9.45 -13.87 -42.15
C VAL A 171 -10.75 -14.33 -42.87
N PRO A 172 -11.22 -13.70 -43.97
CA PRO A 172 -12.50 -12.99 -44.02
C PRO A 172 -13.52 -13.64 -44.96
N GLU A 173 -14.82 -13.49 -44.69
CA GLU A 173 -15.85 -13.79 -45.69
C GLU A 173 -16.85 -12.63 -45.78
N ALA A 174 -17.01 -12.11 -47.00
CA ALA A 174 -17.86 -10.99 -47.33
C ALA A 174 -19.31 -11.43 -47.51
N ASP A 175 -20.28 -10.73 -46.91
CA ASP A 175 -21.26 -9.91 -47.67
C ASP A 175 -22.31 -9.21 -46.77
N LYS A 176 -22.27 -7.87 -46.86
CA LYS A 176 -23.39 -6.92 -47.12
C LYS A 176 -24.61 -6.69 -46.17
N ILE A 177 -24.59 -5.46 -45.61
CA ILE A 177 -25.62 -4.36 -45.62
C ILE A 177 -26.54 -4.16 -44.37
N ILE A 178 -26.59 -2.88 -43.97
CA ILE A 178 -27.66 -2.07 -43.31
C ILE A 178 -27.43 -1.62 -41.85
N SER A 179 -26.75 -0.48 -41.78
CA SER A 179 -27.13 0.78 -41.13
C SER A 179 -27.33 0.90 -39.60
N SER A 180 -26.60 1.90 -39.10
CA SER A 180 -27.07 3.05 -38.30
C SER A 180 -26.79 3.07 -36.79
N SER A 181 -25.79 3.88 -36.47
CA SER A 181 -25.80 4.89 -35.40
C SER A 181 -25.98 4.45 -33.93
N LYS A 182 -24.95 4.67 -33.10
CA LYS A 182 -24.89 5.84 -32.20
C LYS A 182 -23.60 5.87 -31.33
N LYS A 183 -22.89 6.98 -31.53
CA LYS A 183 -22.15 7.84 -30.57
C LYS A 183 -21.06 7.23 -29.69
N ASN A 184 -19.82 7.44 -30.16
CA ASN A 184 -18.63 7.54 -29.33
C ASN A 184 -18.73 8.75 -28.38
N THR A 185 -18.55 8.53 -27.08
CA THR A 185 -18.17 9.60 -26.14
C THR A 185 -17.06 9.04 -25.25
N THR A 186 -15.82 9.22 -25.70
CA THR A 186 -14.62 8.90 -24.93
C THR A 186 -14.28 10.07 -24.02
N GLU A 187 -14.84 10.09 -22.81
CA GLU A 187 -14.26 10.89 -21.74
C GLU A 187 -12.93 10.26 -21.33
N LYS A 188 -11.83 10.89 -21.76
CA LYS A 188 -10.48 10.58 -21.27
C LYS A 188 -10.43 10.90 -19.78
N ARG A 189 -10.56 9.88 -18.95
CA ARG A 189 -10.34 9.96 -17.51
C ARG A 189 -8.85 10.20 -17.25
N ILE A 190 -8.46 11.46 -17.14
CA ILE A 190 -7.12 11.89 -16.72
C ILE A 190 -6.89 11.34 -15.31
N ARG A 191 -6.00 10.35 -15.17
CA ARG A 191 -5.58 9.86 -13.85
C ARG A 191 -4.65 10.90 -13.25
N LYS A 192 -5.14 11.67 -12.27
CA LYS A 192 -4.28 12.53 -11.44
C LYS A 192 -3.26 11.65 -10.68
N PRO A 193 -2.01 12.11 -10.52
CA PRO A 193 -1.00 11.38 -9.76
C PRO A 193 -1.43 11.27 -8.29
N LYS A 194 -1.25 10.09 -7.69
CA LYS A 194 -1.48 9.90 -6.26
C LYS A 194 -0.44 10.70 -5.48
N ILE A 195 -0.88 11.76 -4.82
CA ILE A 195 -0.06 12.57 -3.92
C ILE A 195 -0.03 11.84 -2.57
N ILE A 196 1.08 11.97 -1.85
CA ILE A 196 1.43 11.22 -0.64
C ILE A 196 0.46 11.45 0.56
N PHE A 197 -0.53 12.33 0.40
CA PHE A 197 -1.49 12.74 1.44
C PHE A 197 -2.96 12.46 1.10
N ASP A 198 -3.29 11.77 0.00
CA ASP A 198 -4.68 11.35 -0.26
C ASP A 198 -5.02 10.02 0.44
N LEU A 199 -5.19 10.07 1.77
CA LEU A 199 -5.78 9.01 2.61
C LEU A 199 -6.59 9.57 3.77
#